data_AF-A0A7Z8Y5V9-F1
#
_entry.id   AF-A0A7Z8Y5V9-F1
#
_cell.length_a   1.000
_cell.length_b   1.000
_cell.length_c   1.000
_cell.angle_alpha   90.00
_cell.angle_beta   90.00
_cell.angle_gamma   90.00
#
_symmetry.space_group_name_H-M   'P 1'
#
loop_
_entity.id
_entity.type
_entity.pdbx_description
1 polymer ?
#
loop_
_entity_poly.entity_id
_entity_poly.type
_entity_poly.pdbx_seq_one_letter_code
_entity_poly.pdbx_strand_id
1 'polypeptide(L)'
;MGMTATILTGILASILASIFFNEFVQWRPLVVRKLIALAVRRLPGNQRDRYLEEWTAHSNEVPGDLGKVIVAIGCLVAAESMAGKANVFERVFAFTAVLFLVPALALIFFGLLASGTRPLHVTHSEDETRLRFSTPPTLLGSFLYQTGLNDLPMLLTVVAGRHSLGDFSLRRILNLLKDEDR
;
A
#
# COMPACT_ATOMS: atom_id res chain seq x y z
N MET A 1 -27.52 -29.47 6.87
CA MET A 1 -27.47 -28.27 7.74
C MET A 1 -26.41 -27.23 7.34
N GLY A 2 -25.36 -27.56 6.56
CA GLY A 2 -24.29 -26.59 6.23
C GLY A 2 -24.64 -25.51 5.20
N MET A 3 -25.45 -25.81 4.18
CA MET A 3 -25.69 -24.92 3.03
C MET A 3 -26.68 -23.77 3.33
N THR A 4 -27.69 -24.03 4.17
CA THR A 4 -28.66 -22.99 4.58
C THR A 4 -28.03 -22.01 5.57
N ALA A 5 -27.14 -22.50 6.46
CA ALA A 5 -26.39 -21.65 7.38
C ALA A 5 -25.42 -20.70 6.66
N THR A 6 -24.69 -21.18 5.63
CA THR A 6 -23.80 -20.32 4.83
C THR A 6 -24.56 -19.25 4.05
N ILE A 7 -25.71 -19.58 3.46
CA ILE A 7 -26.57 -18.61 2.77
C ILE A 7 -27.07 -17.54 3.74
N LEU A 8 -27.57 -17.94 4.92
CA LEU A 8 -28.02 -17.01 5.96
C LEU A 8 -26.90 -16.09 6.45
N THR A 9 -25.69 -16.61 6.66
CA THR A 9 -24.54 -15.77 7.04
C THR A 9 -24.13 -14.81 5.92
N GLY A 10 -24.21 -15.21 4.66
CA GLY A 10 -23.91 -14.35 3.52
C GLY A 10 -24.90 -13.21 3.37
N ILE A 11 -26.20 -13.49 3.52
CA ILE A 11 -27.26 -12.48 3.49
C ILE A 11 -27.08 -11.50 4.66
N LEU A 12 -26.86 -12.01 5.87
CA LEU A 12 -26.66 -11.16 7.05
C LEU A 12 -25.41 -10.29 6.89
N ALA A 13 -24.30 -10.85 6.42
CA ALA A 13 -23.07 -10.10 6.14
C ALA A 13 -23.29 -9.01 5.07
N SER A 14 -24.05 -9.30 4.01
CA SER A 14 -24.38 -8.33 2.95
C SER A 14 -25.24 -7.18 3.47
N ILE A 15 -26.19 -7.45 4.35
CA ILE A 15 -27.03 -6.43 4.98
C ILE A 15 -26.18 -5.55 5.90
N LEU A 16 -25.35 -6.15 6.76
CA LEU A 16 -24.43 -5.38 7.61
C LEU A 16 -23.48 -4.54 6.76
N ALA A 17 -22.87 -5.10 5.72
CA ALA A 17 -21.99 -4.38 4.81
C ALA A 17 -22.69 -3.18 4.13
N SER A 18 -23.97 -3.35 3.75
CA SER A 18 -24.75 -2.27 3.13
C SER A 18 -25.08 -1.14 4.12
N ILE A 19 -25.41 -1.49 5.36
CA ILE A 19 -25.64 -0.50 6.44
C ILE A 19 -24.34 0.26 6.71
N PHE A 20 -23.23 -0.46 6.91
CA PHE A 20 -21.92 0.16 7.12
C PHE A 20 -21.50 1.05 5.95
N PHE A 21 -21.75 0.63 4.71
CA PHE A 21 -21.44 1.44 3.53
C PHE A 21 -22.28 2.71 3.49
N ASN A 22 -23.59 2.63 3.74
CA ASN A 22 -24.46 3.81 3.77
C ASN A 22 -24.10 4.79 4.89
N GLU A 23 -23.74 4.28 6.06
CA GLU A 23 -23.30 5.12 7.19
C GLU A 23 -21.95 5.77 6.86
N PHE A 24 -21.01 5.00 6.32
CA PHE A 24 -19.73 5.51 5.86
C PHE A 24 -19.95 6.63 4.84
N VAL A 25 -20.83 6.41 3.86
CA VAL A 25 -21.20 7.36 2.80
C VAL A 25 -21.64 8.71 3.36
N GLN A 26 -22.43 8.71 4.43
CA GLN A 26 -22.88 9.94 5.09
C GLN A 26 -21.77 10.67 5.84
N TRP A 27 -20.80 9.94 6.41
CA TRP A 27 -19.73 10.52 7.20
C TRP A 27 -18.54 10.99 6.36
N ARG A 28 -18.45 10.59 5.08
CA ARG A 28 -17.38 10.97 4.13
C ARG A 28 -17.02 12.46 4.10
N PRO A 29 -17.95 13.42 3.96
CA PRO A 29 -17.59 14.84 3.93
C PRO A 29 -16.93 15.29 5.24
N LEU A 30 -17.35 14.73 6.38
CA LEU A 30 -16.71 14.99 7.67
C LEU A 30 -15.32 14.34 7.74
N VAL A 31 -15.16 13.13 7.21
CA VAL A 31 -13.87 12.42 7.15
C VAL A 31 -12.87 13.18 6.29
N VAL A 32 -13.24 13.58 5.07
CA VAL A 32 -12.40 14.37 4.15
C VAL A 32 -11.97 15.67 4.81
N ARG A 33 -12.92 16.42 5.40
CA ARG A 33 -12.61 17.68 6.09
C ARG A 33 -11.69 17.47 7.29
N LYS A 34 -11.90 16.41 8.08
CA LYS A 34 -11.02 16.07 9.22
C LYS A 34 -9.63 15.65 8.78
N LEU A 35 -9.50 14.89 7.69
CA LEU A 35 -8.21 14.48 7.12
C LEU A 35 -7.41 15.69 6.63
N ILE A 36 -8.05 16.61 5.90
CA ILE A 36 -7.41 17.84 5.44
C ILE A 36 -7.02 18.73 6.64
N ALA A 37 -7.90 18.90 7.63
CA ALA A 37 -7.57 19.65 8.84
C ALA A 37 -6.42 19.02 9.63
N LEU A 38 -6.34 17.68 9.68
CA LEU A 38 -5.22 16.97 10.31
C LEU A 38 -3.92 17.17 9.52
N ALA A 39 -3.98 17.12 8.19
CA ALA A 39 -2.86 17.40 7.30
C ALA A 39 -2.31 18.81 7.53
N VAL A 40 -3.19 19.82 7.51
CA VAL A 40 -2.82 21.22 7.74
C VAL A 40 -2.19 21.42 9.12
N ARG A 41 -2.69 20.75 10.16
CA ARG A 41 -2.09 20.82 11.51
C ARG A 41 -0.64 20.34 11.56
N ARG A 42 -0.22 19.49 10.62
CA ARG A 42 1.16 18.98 10.52
C ARG A 42 2.11 19.97 9.81
N LEU A 43 1.57 20.97 9.12
CA LEU A 43 2.37 21.99 8.43
C LEU A 43 2.91 23.07 9.39
N PRO A 44 3.98 23.80 8.98
CA PRO A 44 4.46 25.00 9.65
C PRO A 44 3.35 26.05 9.80
N GLY A 45 3.29 26.71 10.96
CA GLY A 45 2.17 27.59 11.35
C GLY A 45 1.85 28.70 10.36
N ASN A 46 2.86 29.23 9.66
CA ASN A 46 2.73 30.33 8.69
C ASN A 46 2.06 29.93 7.37
N GLN A 47 1.91 28.64 7.08
CA GLN A 47 1.32 28.17 5.81
C GLN A 47 -0.01 27.44 6.01
N ARG A 48 -0.45 27.24 7.25
CA ARG A 48 -1.63 26.40 7.58
C ARG A 48 -2.92 26.91 6.94
N ASP A 49 -3.22 28.19 7.11
CA ASP A 49 -4.49 28.77 6.63
C ASP A 49 -4.56 28.75 5.10
N ARG A 50 -3.43 29.05 4.44
CA ARG A 50 -3.31 28.98 2.99
C ARG A 50 -3.54 27.56 2.46
N TYR A 51 -2.85 26.57 3.01
CA TYR A 51 -3.01 25.18 2.56
C TYR A 51 -4.36 24.58 2.94
N LEU A 52 -5.00 25.05 4.03
CA LEU A 52 -6.36 24.65 4.36
C LEU A 52 -7.34 25.07 3.27
N GLU A 53 -7.22 26.30 2.79
CA GLU A 53 -8.06 26.82 1.71
C GLU A 53 -7.77 26.08 0.39
N GLU A 54 -6.50 26.02 -0.03
CA GLU A 54 -6.09 25.36 -1.28
C GLU A 54 -6.49 23.88 -1.31
N TRP A 55 -6.23 23.12 -0.24
CA TRP A 55 -6.52 21.67 -0.22
C TRP A 55 -8.01 21.37 -0.07
N THR A 56 -8.76 22.22 0.64
CA THR A 56 -10.21 22.09 0.69
C THR A 56 -10.82 22.36 -0.69
N ALA A 57 -10.38 23.42 -1.37
CA ALA A 57 -10.81 23.73 -2.74
C ALA A 57 -10.49 22.58 -3.70
N HIS A 58 -9.24 22.09 -3.69
CA HIS A 58 -8.81 20.98 -4.53
C HIS A 58 -9.64 19.71 -4.30
N SER A 59 -9.95 19.38 -3.03
CA SER A 59 -10.80 18.23 -2.72
C SER A 59 -12.24 18.39 -3.22
N ASN A 60 -12.75 19.62 -3.34
CA ASN A 60 -14.10 19.88 -3.84
C ASN A 60 -14.18 19.77 -5.37
N GLU A 61 -13.10 20.09 -6.08
CA GLU A 61 -12.99 19.98 -7.54
C GLU A 61 -12.92 18.52 -8.02
N VAL A 62 -12.46 17.60 -7.16
CA VAL A 62 -12.29 16.19 -7.53
C VAL A 62 -13.64 15.50 -7.64
N PRO A 63 -13.99 14.91 -8.81
CA PRO A 63 -15.23 14.19 -8.99
C PRO A 63 -15.18 12.83 -8.27
N GLY A 64 -16.32 12.47 -7.66
CA GLY A 64 -16.50 11.17 -7.01
C GLY A 64 -15.96 11.10 -5.58
N ASP A 65 -16.68 10.39 -4.73
CA ASP A 65 -16.45 10.41 -3.28
C ASP A 65 -15.16 9.69 -2.85
N LEU A 66 -14.80 8.61 -3.54
CA LEU A 66 -13.54 7.91 -3.29
C LEU A 66 -12.34 8.77 -3.68
N GLY A 67 -12.45 9.53 -4.77
CA GLY A 67 -11.41 10.47 -5.21
C GLY A 67 -11.11 11.52 -4.14
N LYS A 68 -12.16 12.08 -3.51
CA LYS A 68 -12.00 13.07 -2.42
C LYS A 68 -11.28 12.51 -1.20
N VAL A 69 -11.56 11.25 -0.83
CA VAL A 69 -10.86 10.58 0.28
C VAL A 69 -9.40 10.33 -0.08
N ILE A 70 -9.12 9.86 -1.30
CA ILE A 70 -7.74 9.64 -1.79
C ILE A 70 -6.95 10.94 -1.76
N VAL A 71 -7.54 12.03 -2.25
CA VAL A 71 -6.91 13.37 -2.23
C VAL A 71 -6.64 13.85 -0.81
N ALA A 72 -7.59 13.69 0.11
CA ALA A 72 -7.40 14.08 1.51
C ALA A 72 -6.27 13.28 2.21
N ILE A 73 -6.14 11.99 1.89
CA ILE A 73 -5.00 11.17 2.33
C ILE A 73 -3.69 11.68 1.71
N GLY A 74 -3.71 12.01 0.41
CA GLY A 74 -2.57 12.62 -0.28
C GLY A 74 -2.11 13.92 0.37
N CYS A 75 -3.03 14.80 0.78
CA CYS A 75 -2.73 16.01 1.53
C CYS A 75 -2.04 15.71 2.87
N LEU A 76 -2.49 14.70 3.62
CA LEU A 76 -1.86 14.27 4.87
C LEU A 76 -0.41 13.86 4.65
N VAL A 77 -0.18 13.07 3.60
CA VAL A 77 1.15 12.62 3.22
C VAL A 77 2.04 13.80 2.78
N ALA A 78 1.50 14.70 1.95
CA ALA A 78 2.21 15.89 1.49
C ALA A 78 2.60 16.79 2.67
N ALA A 79 1.72 16.96 3.66
CA ALA A 79 2.00 17.72 4.87
C ALA A 79 3.16 17.14 5.67
N GLU A 80 3.27 15.82 5.77
CA GLU A 80 4.36 15.17 6.51
C GLU A 80 5.68 15.19 5.75
N SER A 81 5.63 15.08 4.42
CA SER A 81 6.79 15.31 3.55
C SER A 81 7.32 16.74 3.70
N MET A 82 6.43 17.74 3.66
CA MET A 82 6.77 19.15 3.90
C MET A 82 7.25 19.44 5.32
N ALA A 83 6.81 18.64 6.30
CA ALA A 83 7.30 18.70 7.68
C ALA A 83 8.68 18.03 7.87
N GLY A 84 9.32 17.55 6.80
CA GLY A 84 10.66 16.93 6.85
C GLY A 84 10.66 15.48 7.34
N LYS A 85 9.51 14.81 7.43
CA LYS A 85 9.41 13.39 7.76
C LYS A 85 9.43 12.57 6.47
N ALA A 86 10.64 12.32 5.97
CA ALA A 86 10.90 11.71 4.65
C ALA A 86 10.24 10.33 4.39
N ASN A 87 9.76 9.63 5.42
CA ASN A 87 9.45 8.21 5.30
C ASN A 87 7.94 7.89 5.25
N VAL A 88 7.04 8.88 5.32
CA VAL A 88 5.59 8.59 5.43
C VAL A 88 4.90 8.47 4.07
N PHE A 89 5.32 9.23 3.05
CA PHE A 89 4.87 8.99 1.68
C PHE A 89 5.20 7.57 1.24
N GLU A 90 6.43 7.13 1.50
CA GLU A 90 6.87 5.77 1.23
C GLU A 90 6.03 4.73 1.99
N ARG A 91 5.71 4.98 3.26
CA ARG A 91 4.89 4.06 4.08
C ARG A 91 3.44 3.99 3.62
N VAL A 92 2.81 5.11 3.29
CA VAL A 92 1.40 5.12 2.83
C VAL A 92 1.30 4.52 1.43
N PHE A 93 2.24 4.85 0.54
CA PHE A 93 2.35 4.23 -0.76
C PHE A 93 2.60 2.73 -0.65
N ALA A 94 3.56 2.29 0.17
CA ALA A 94 3.84 0.88 0.40
C ALA A 94 2.67 0.16 1.06
N PHE A 95 1.95 0.79 2.01
CA PHE A 95 0.77 0.20 2.64
C PHE A 95 -0.37 0.03 1.63
N THR A 96 -0.59 1.02 0.79
CA THR A 96 -1.61 1.00 -0.27
C THR A 96 -1.27 -0.04 -1.33
N ALA A 97 -0.01 -0.08 -1.77
CA ALA A 97 0.50 -1.08 -2.71
C ALA A 97 0.40 -2.49 -2.11
N VAL A 98 0.76 -2.69 -0.84
CA VAL A 98 0.60 -3.97 -0.15
C VAL A 98 -0.86 -4.36 -0.07
N LEU A 99 -1.78 -3.46 0.31
CA LEU A 99 -3.22 -3.74 0.36
C LEU A 99 -3.74 -4.27 -0.99
N PHE A 100 -3.31 -3.66 -2.09
CA PHE A 100 -3.70 -4.07 -3.44
C PHE A 100 -2.99 -5.36 -3.90
N LEU A 101 -1.76 -5.58 -3.45
CA LEU A 101 -0.95 -6.75 -3.79
C LEU A 101 -1.19 -7.96 -2.88
N VAL A 102 -1.84 -7.82 -1.72
CA VAL A 102 -2.15 -8.92 -0.79
C VAL A 102 -2.77 -10.12 -1.50
N PRO A 103 -3.82 -9.99 -2.34
CA PRO A 103 -4.39 -11.14 -3.03
C PRO A 103 -3.38 -11.83 -3.98
N ALA A 104 -2.55 -11.06 -4.69
CA ALA A 104 -1.51 -11.60 -5.56
C ALA A 104 -0.38 -12.28 -4.76
N LEU A 105 0.07 -11.67 -3.66
CA LEU A 105 1.07 -12.24 -2.75
C LEU A 105 0.57 -13.54 -2.10
N ALA A 106 -0.71 -13.59 -1.74
CA ALA A 106 -1.33 -14.80 -1.20
C ALA A 106 -1.36 -15.93 -2.24
N LEU A 107 -1.72 -15.65 -3.50
CA LEU A 107 -1.71 -16.63 -4.58
C LEU A 107 -0.29 -17.19 -4.84
N ILE A 108 0.73 -16.33 -4.87
CA ILE A 108 2.13 -16.74 -5.04
C ILE A 108 2.58 -17.60 -3.85
N PHE A 109 2.26 -17.17 -2.62
CA PHE A 109 2.61 -17.90 -1.41
C PHE A 109 1.97 -19.29 -1.38
N PHE A 110 0.67 -19.40 -1.67
CA PHE A 110 -0.04 -20.68 -1.73
C PHE A 110 0.43 -21.56 -2.89
N GLY A 111 0.78 -20.98 -4.05
CA GLY A 111 1.35 -21.74 -5.18
C GLY A 111 2.71 -22.34 -4.85
N LEU A 112 3.58 -21.59 -4.15
CA LEU A 112 4.87 -22.09 -3.67
C LEU A 112 4.71 -23.16 -2.58
N LEU A 113 3.73 -22.99 -1.69
CA LEU A 113 3.42 -23.97 -0.64
C LEU A 113 2.90 -25.29 -1.24
N ALA A 114 2.00 -25.21 -2.22
CA ALA A 114 1.48 -26.37 -2.94
C ALA A 114 2.56 -27.11 -3.74
N SER A 115 3.63 -26.41 -4.13
CA SER A 115 4.79 -26.98 -4.82
C SER A 115 5.78 -27.68 -3.87
N GLY A 116 5.48 -27.76 -2.56
CA GLY A 116 6.34 -28.38 -1.56
C GLY A 116 7.60 -27.57 -1.22
N THR A 117 7.70 -26.33 -1.72
CA THR A 117 8.83 -25.44 -1.49
C THR A 117 8.57 -24.50 -0.32
N ARG A 118 9.61 -24.20 0.47
CA ARG A 118 9.53 -23.17 1.50
C ARG A 118 9.36 -21.81 0.80
N PRO A 119 8.24 -21.10 0.99
CA PRO A 119 7.88 -19.96 0.15
C PRO A 119 8.71 -18.71 0.43
N LEU A 120 9.26 -18.56 1.64
CA LEU A 120 10.00 -17.38 2.07
C LEU A 120 11.44 -17.73 2.46
N HIS A 121 12.36 -16.85 2.11
CA HIS A 121 13.72 -16.84 2.63
C HIS A 121 13.93 -15.52 3.36
N VAL A 122 14.32 -15.62 4.63
CA VAL A 122 14.73 -14.48 5.44
C VAL A 122 16.25 -14.48 5.42
N THR A 123 16.84 -13.44 4.85
CA THR A 123 18.29 -13.24 4.92
C THR A 123 18.57 -12.24 6.03
N HIS A 124 19.32 -12.67 7.05
CA HIS A 124 19.84 -11.80 8.09
C HIS A 124 21.26 -11.36 7.71
N SER A 125 21.46 -10.06 7.55
CA SER A 125 22.76 -9.40 7.52
C SER A 125 22.91 -8.59 8.82
N GLU A 126 24.14 -8.31 9.27
CA GLU A 126 24.44 -7.70 10.59
C GLU A 126 23.64 -6.42 10.89
N ASP A 127 23.20 -5.67 9.85
CA ASP A 127 22.36 -4.46 9.98
C ASP A 127 21.01 -4.54 9.23
N GLU A 128 20.69 -5.64 8.54
CA GLU A 128 19.56 -5.66 7.58
C GLU A 128 18.79 -6.99 7.58
N THR A 129 17.46 -6.94 7.70
CA THR A 129 16.59 -8.12 7.56
C THR A 129 15.85 -8.06 6.23
N ARG A 130 16.24 -8.90 5.27
CA ARG A 130 15.60 -8.95 3.95
C ARG A 130 14.67 -10.15 3.81
N LEU A 131 13.42 -9.88 3.44
CA LEU A 131 12.40 -10.87 3.13
C LEU A 131 12.31 -11.07 1.62
N ARG A 132 12.49 -12.31 1.16
CA ARG A 132 12.43 -12.68 -0.26
C ARG A 132 11.57 -13.91 -0.48
N PHE A 133 10.91 -13.99 -1.63
CA PHE A 133 10.29 -15.24 -2.08
C PHE A 133 11.37 -16.21 -2.55
N SER A 134 11.12 -17.50 -2.31
CA SER A 134 11.97 -18.57 -2.82
C SER A 134 11.86 -18.69 -4.34
N THR A 135 13.00 -18.87 -5.01
CA THR A 135 13.09 -19.03 -6.47
C THR A 135 13.57 -20.45 -6.80
N PRO A 136 12.71 -21.47 -6.66
CA PRO A 136 13.04 -22.82 -7.08
C PRO A 136 13.22 -22.91 -8.61
N PRO A 137 13.90 -23.95 -9.14
CA PRO A 137 14.07 -24.14 -10.59
C PRO A 137 12.78 -24.64 -11.25
N THR A 138 11.71 -23.87 -11.11
CA THR A 138 10.37 -24.08 -11.69
C THR A 138 10.01 -22.88 -12.55
N LEU A 139 9.01 -23.01 -13.45
CA LEU A 139 8.56 -21.89 -14.28
C LEU A 139 8.20 -20.65 -13.46
N LEU A 140 7.55 -20.84 -12.30
CA LEU A 140 7.20 -19.76 -11.38
C LEU A 140 8.45 -19.15 -10.73
N GLY A 141 9.40 -19.96 -10.26
CA GLY A 141 10.62 -19.46 -9.63
C GLY A 141 11.55 -18.73 -10.61
N SER A 142 11.67 -19.22 -11.84
CA SER A 142 12.41 -18.58 -12.93
C SER A 142 11.78 -17.24 -13.31
N PHE A 143 10.44 -17.18 -13.39
CA PHE A 143 9.70 -15.94 -13.66
C PHE A 143 9.88 -14.91 -12.53
N LEU A 144 9.76 -15.33 -11.26
CA LEU A 144 9.96 -14.46 -10.09
C LEU A 144 11.39 -13.88 -10.04
N TYR A 145 12.39 -14.67 -10.46
CA TYR A 145 13.78 -14.24 -10.53
C TYR A 145 14.02 -13.25 -11.69
N GLN A 146 13.51 -13.53 -12.89
CA GLN A 146 13.69 -12.67 -14.06
C GLN A 146 13.00 -11.31 -13.92
N THR A 147 11.82 -11.28 -13.29
CA THR A 147 11.04 -10.04 -13.09
C THR A 147 11.44 -9.24 -11.85
N GLY A 148 12.27 -9.81 -10.97
CA GLY A 148 12.63 -9.21 -9.68
C GLY A 148 11.48 -9.19 -8.66
N LEU A 149 10.38 -9.89 -8.94
CA LEU A 149 9.21 -9.98 -8.05
C LEU A 149 9.50 -10.79 -6.77
N ASN A 150 10.63 -11.50 -6.73
CA ASN A 150 11.10 -12.17 -5.52
C ASN A 150 11.40 -11.23 -4.35
N ASP A 151 11.67 -9.94 -4.61
CA ASP A 151 11.89 -8.92 -3.58
C ASP A 151 10.59 -8.26 -3.07
N LEU A 152 9.41 -8.61 -3.62
CA LEU A 152 8.12 -8.05 -3.19
C LEU A 152 7.82 -8.15 -1.68
N PRO A 153 8.16 -9.24 -0.96
CA PRO A 153 7.93 -9.34 0.48
C PRO A 153 8.68 -8.27 1.27
N MET A 154 9.72 -7.66 0.71
CA MET A 154 10.45 -6.55 1.32
C MET A 154 9.57 -5.31 1.49
N LEU A 155 8.51 -5.13 0.69
CA LEU A 155 7.55 -4.05 0.89
C LEU A 155 6.87 -4.11 2.26
N LEU A 156 6.68 -5.31 2.84
CA LEU A 156 6.16 -5.48 4.20
C LEU A 156 7.11 -4.88 5.24
N THR A 157 8.42 -4.93 5.00
CA THR A 157 9.43 -4.33 5.90
C THR A 157 9.50 -2.81 5.77
N VAL A 158 9.24 -2.27 4.58
CA VAL A 158 9.07 -0.83 4.33
C VAL A 158 7.81 -0.31 5.03
N VAL A 159 6.69 -1.05 4.93
CA VAL A 159 5.45 -0.75 5.68
C VAL A 159 5.68 -0.79 7.18
N ALA A 160 6.42 -1.79 7.68
CA ALA A 160 6.84 -1.88 9.08
C ALA A 160 7.85 -0.78 9.48
N GLY A 161 8.36 -0.02 8.51
CA GLY A 161 9.17 1.15 8.75
C GLY A 161 10.64 0.87 9.02
N ARG A 162 11.15 -0.31 8.64
CA ARG A 162 12.55 -0.72 8.84
C ARG A 162 13.47 -0.26 7.70
N HIS A 163 12.95 -0.10 6.48
CA HIS A 163 13.72 0.23 5.27
C HIS A 163 12.99 1.28 4.42
N SER A 164 13.73 2.02 3.56
CA SER A 164 13.21 3.00 2.60
C SER A 164 13.00 2.36 1.22
N LEU A 165 12.08 2.90 0.40
CA LEU A 165 11.84 2.41 -0.98
C LEU A 165 13.08 2.48 -1.88
N GLY A 166 14.03 3.37 -1.57
CA GLY A 166 15.28 3.53 -2.32
C GLY A 166 16.22 2.31 -2.28
N ASP A 167 16.02 1.40 -1.32
CA ASP A 167 16.79 0.15 -1.19
C ASP A 167 16.24 -0.96 -2.10
N PHE A 168 15.11 -0.73 -2.77
CA PHE A 168 14.54 -1.68 -3.72
C PHE A 168 15.48 -1.83 -4.93
N SER A 169 15.55 -3.04 -5.49
CA SER A 169 16.42 -3.46 -6.59
C SER A 169 16.13 -2.78 -7.95
N LEU A 170 15.53 -1.58 -7.96
CA LEU A 170 15.39 -0.73 -9.14
C LEU A 170 16.75 -0.38 -9.75
N ARG A 171 17.84 -0.34 -8.96
CA ARG A 171 19.20 -0.20 -9.50
C ARG A 171 19.59 -1.34 -10.43
N ARG A 172 19.10 -2.58 -10.21
CA ARG A 172 19.42 -3.72 -11.08
C ARG A 172 18.64 -3.63 -12.40
N ILE A 173 17.38 -3.22 -12.37
CA ILE A 173 16.55 -2.99 -13.58
C ILE A 173 17.08 -1.78 -14.37
N LEU A 174 17.46 -0.69 -13.69
CA LEU A 174 18.08 0.48 -14.33
C LEU A 174 19.46 0.17 -14.92
N ASN A 175 20.25 -0.69 -14.27
CA ASN A 175 21.53 -1.13 -14.82
C ASN A 175 21.35 -2.09 -16.01
N LEU A 176 20.34 -2.95 -15.99
CA LEU A 176 20.01 -3.83 -17.13
C LEU A 176 19.53 -3.03 -18.35
N LEU A 177 18.70 -2.01 -18.15
CA LEU A 177 18.28 -1.10 -19.22
C LEU A 177 19.42 -0.21 -19.73
N LYS A 178 20.48 -0.01 -18.94
CA LYS A 178 21.64 0.81 -19.33
C LYS A 178 22.72 0.02 -20.06
N ASP A 179 22.76 -1.30 -19.89
CA ASP A 179 23.70 -2.18 -20.58
C ASP A 179 23.21 -2.64 -21.97
N GLU A 180 21.92 -2.45 -22.30
CA GLU A 180 21.36 -2.82 -23.61
C GLU A 180 21.62 -1.76 -24.71
N ASP A 181 22.25 -0.63 -24.36
CA ASP A 181 22.67 0.46 -25.25
C ASP A 181 24.20 0.45 -25.56
N ARG A 182 24.87 -0.70 -25.37
CA ARG A 182 26.29 -0.92 -25.76
C ARG A 182 26.44 -2.15 -26.65
#